data_AF-A0A7V9V9Q6-F1
#
_entry.id   AF-A0A7V9V9Q6-F1
#
_cell.length_a   1.000
_cell.length_b   1.000
_cell.length_c   1.000
_cell.angle_alpha   90.00
_cell.angle_beta   90.00
_cell.angle_gamma   90.00
#
_symmetry.space_group_name_H-M   'P 1'
#
loop_
_entity.id
_entity.type
_entity.pdbx_description
1 polymer ?
#
loop_
_entity_poly.entity_id
_entity_poly.type
_entity_poly.pdbx_seq_one_letter_code
_entity_poly.pdbx_strand_id
1 'polypeptide(L)'
;MLMRFDPFRELDRLSEQVAGANRQWPAVLPMDAYRRGDQFVVHLDLPGTDPSSVELTVERNVLTVKAERAWARDQEDEVLISERPQGVFTRQLFLGESLDTDAIEANYDKGVLTLTIPVAEQAKPRRVAISGQSNGPTTVEAKSSAA
;
A
#
# COMPACT_ATOMS: atom_id res chain seq x y z
N MET A 1 -40.18 12.29 5.98
CA MET A 1 -40.53 10.89 6.32
C MET A 1 -39.91 10.00 5.25
N LEU A 2 -38.70 9.49 5.48
CA LEU A 2 -38.07 8.54 4.55
C LEU A 2 -38.83 7.22 4.68
N MET A 3 -39.43 6.74 3.59
CA MET A 3 -40.15 5.47 3.60
C MET A 3 -39.17 4.31 3.80
N ARG A 4 -39.38 3.53 4.86
CA ARG A 4 -38.64 2.32 5.21
C ARG A 4 -39.30 1.14 4.50
N PHE A 5 -38.82 0.79 3.32
CA PHE A 5 -39.07 -0.51 2.72
C PHE A 5 -37.75 -1.26 2.69
N ASP A 6 -37.55 -2.15 3.66
CA ASP A 6 -36.51 -3.16 3.52
C ASP A 6 -36.97 -4.50 4.11
N PRO A 7 -37.45 -5.44 3.26
CA PRO A 7 -38.02 -6.72 3.67
C PRO A 7 -36.97 -7.73 4.17
N PHE A 8 -35.69 -7.36 4.23
CA PHE A 8 -34.60 -8.25 4.63
C PHE A 8 -34.18 -8.12 6.10
N ARG A 9 -34.75 -7.16 6.86
CA ARG A 9 -34.41 -6.96 8.29
C ARG A 9 -34.72 -8.15 9.21
N GLU A 10 -35.60 -9.07 8.81
CA GLU A 10 -35.84 -10.30 9.58
C GLU A 10 -34.73 -11.35 9.38
N LEU A 11 -34.01 -11.32 8.24
CA LEU A 11 -32.89 -12.21 7.99
C LEU A 11 -31.64 -11.79 8.81
N ASP A 12 -31.44 -10.48 9.00
CA ASP A 12 -30.31 -9.94 9.77
C ASP A 12 -30.37 -10.29 11.26
N ARG A 13 -31.57 -10.35 11.85
CA ARG A 13 -31.72 -10.75 13.26
C ARG A 13 -31.43 -12.23 13.51
N LEU A 14 -31.63 -13.08 12.49
CA LEU A 14 -31.28 -14.50 12.56
C LEU A 14 -29.80 -14.75 12.26
N SER A 15 -29.14 -13.86 11.48
CA SER A 15 -27.70 -13.93 11.23
C SER A 15 -26.87 -13.44 12.42
N GLU A 16 -27.35 -12.45 13.17
CA GLU A 16 -26.73 -11.97 14.42
C GLU A 16 -26.61 -13.08 15.49
N GLN A 17 -27.51 -14.08 15.49
CA GLN A 17 -27.49 -15.18 16.45
C GLN A 17 -26.52 -16.33 16.07
N VAL A 18 -26.02 -16.34 14.83
CA VAL A 18 -25.01 -17.31 14.34
C VAL A 18 -23.61 -16.67 14.24
N ALA A 19 -23.52 -15.34 14.29
CA ALA A 19 -22.28 -14.57 14.18
C ALA A 19 -21.53 -14.33 15.51
N GLY A 20 -21.74 -15.18 16.53
CA GLY A 20 -21.05 -15.14 17.83
C GLY A 20 -19.54 -15.46 17.80
N ALA A 21 -18.90 -15.39 16.65
CA ALA A 21 -17.46 -15.58 16.49
C ALA A 21 -16.90 -14.48 15.58
N ASN A 22 -16.68 -13.30 16.16
CA ASN A 22 -15.59 -12.36 15.87
C ASN A 22 -15.01 -12.35 14.43
N ARG A 23 -15.87 -12.32 13.41
CA ARG A 23 -15.48 -12.04 12.04
C ARG A 23 -15.54 -10.52 11.87
N GLN A 24 -14.54 -9.84 12.44
CA GLN A 24 -14.10 -8.57 11.88
C GLN A 24 -13.70 -8.86 10.43
N TRP A 25 -14.64 -8.75 9.50
CA TRP A 25 -14.26 -8.54 8.11
C TRP A 25 -13.44 -7.25 8.14
N PRO A 26 -12.13 -7.28 7.83
CA PRO A 26 -11.35 -6.07 7.79
C PRO A 26 -12.06 -5.17 6.78
N ALA A 27 -12.60 -4.05 7.26
CA ALA A 27 -13.25 -3.12 6.39
C ALA A 27 -12.23 -2.74 5.31
N VAL A 28 -12.56 -3.07 4.07
CA VAL A 28 -11.60 -3.00 2.96
C VAL A 28 -11.28 -1.53 2.76
N LEU A 29 -10.01 -1.14 2.91
CA LEU A 29 -9.49 0.14 2.45
C LEU A 29 -9.21 0.02 0.95
N PRO A 30 -10.08 0.55 0.07
CA PRO A 30 -9.84 0.56 -1.37
C PRO A 30 -8.53 1.29 -1.66
N MET A 31 -7.82 0.82 -2.68
CA MET A 31 -6.50 1.31 -2.96
C MET A 31 -6.15 1.17 -4.44
N ASP A 32 -5.51 2.21 -4.96
CA ASP A 32 -4.78 2.18 -6.22
C ASP A 32 -3.28 2.30 -5.93
N ALA A 33 -2.46 1.52 -6.64
CA ALA A 33 -1.01 1.61 -6.53
C ALA A 33 -0.38 1.53 -7.92
N TYR A 34 0.56 2.43 -8.20
CA TYR A 34 1.22 2.49 -9.51
C TYR A 34 2.62 3.11 -9.38
N ARG A 35 3.42 2.91 -10.42
CA ARG A 35 4.74 3.53 -10.55
C ARG A 35 4.67 4.74 -11.48
N ARG A 36 5.26 5.85 -11.07
CA ARG A 36 5.40 7.08 -11.85
C ARG A 36 6.88 7.46 -11.85
N GLY A 37 7.56 7.23 -12.98
CA GLY A 37 9.00 7.52 -13.07
C GLY A 37 9.80 6.71 -12.03
N ASP A 38 10.46 7.41 -11.12
CA ASP A 38 11.23 6.88 -10.00
C ASP A 38 10.46 6.91 -8.66
N GLN A 39 9.12 6.95 -8.71
CA GLN A 39 8.26 6.93 -7.54
C GLN A 39 7.26 5.78 -7.60
N PHE A 40 6.97 5.20 -6.44
CA PHE A 40 5.84 4.31 -6.19
C PHE A 40 4.77 5.10 -5.44
N VAL A 41 3.58 5.20 -6.03
CA VAL A 41 2.48 6.01 -5.51
C VAL A 41 1.32 5.10 -5.14
N VAL A 42 0.74 5.35 -3.96
CA VAL A 42 -0.41 4.62 -3.42
C VAL A 42 -1.50 5.63 -3.05
N HIS A 43 -2.72 5.40 -3.47
CA HIS A 43 -3.91 6.10 -2.98
C HIS A 43 -4.74 5.14 -2.13
N LEU A 44 -5.18 5.59 -0.95
CA LEU A 44 -6.10 4.86 -0.09
C LEU A 44 -7.33 5.72 0.20
N ASP A 45 -8.52 5.16 -0.04
CA ASP A 45 -9.78 5.83 0.28
C ASP A 45 -10.09 5.72 1.78
N LEU A 46 -10.12 6.87 2.45
CA LEU A 46 -10.35 7.03 3.88
C LEU A 46 -11.38 8.17 4.15
N PRO A 47 -12.56 8.18 3.51
CA PRO A 47 -13.48 9.31 3.60
C PRO A 47 -14.04 9.49 5.01
N GLY A 48 -13.93 10.70 5.56
CA GLY A 48 -14.48 11.04 6.88
C GLY A 48 -13.70 10.42 8.04
N THR A 49 -12.44 10.06 7.82
CA THR A 49 -11.44 9.77 8.84
C THR A 49 -10.77 11.07 9.28
N ASP A 50 -10.50 11.20 10.57
CA ASP A 50 -9.65 12.27 11.10
C ASP A 50 -8.19 12.01 10.71
N PRO A 51 -7.51 12.92 10.00
CA PRO A 51 -6.09 12.75 9.63
C PRO A 51 -5.19 12.42 10.84
N SER A 52 -5.50 12.95 12.03
CA SER A 52 -4.73 12.71 13.24
C SER A 52 -4.85 11.28 13.79
N SER A 53 -5.88 10.55 13.37
CA SER A 53 -6.09 9.13 13.70
C SER A 53 -5.38 8.18 12.74
N VAL A 54 -4.77 8.69 11.66
CA VAL A 54 -4.05 7.88 10.70
C VAL A 54 -2.62 7.63 11.19
N GLU A 55 -2.30 6.36 11.33
CA GLU A 55 -1.00 5.87 11.76
C GLU A 55 -0.32 5.13 10.59
N LEU A 56 0.92 5.52 10.30
CA LEU A 56 1.77 4.92 9.27
C LEU A 56 3.00 4.35 9.94
N THR A 57 3.23 3.05 9.80
CA THR A 57 4.43 2.39 10.33
C THR A 57 5.10 1.55 9.26
N VAL A 58 6.43 1.53 9.27
CA VAL A 58 7.21 0.65 8.39
C VAL A 58 8.08 -0.25 9.24
N GLU A 59 7.89 -1.55 9.09
CA GLU A 59 8.72 -2.56 9.74
C GLU A 59 9.12 -3.62 8.73
N ARG A 60 10.44 -3.86 8.56
CA ARG A 60 10.97 -4.91 7.67
C ARG A 60 10.35 -4.87 6.26
N ASN A 61 10.31 -3.68 5.65
CA ASN A 61 9.70 -3.42 4.34
C ASN A 61 8.19 -3.66 4.28
N VAL A 62 7.50 -3.74 5.41
CA VAL A 62 6.04 -3.80 5.48
C VAL A 62 5.53 -2.45 5.96
N LEU A 63 4.88 -1.71 5.05
CA LEU A 63 4.16 -0.50 5.38
C LEU A 63 2.77 -0.88 5.89
N THR A 64 2.47 -0.52 7.13
CA THR A 64 1.16 -0.67 7.74
C THR A 64 0.48 0.70 7.82
N VAL A 65 -0.70 0.79 7.23
CA VAL A 65 -1.61 1.93 7.31
C VAL A 65 -2.73 1.54 8.25
N LYS A 66 -2.89 2.29 9.34
CA LYS A 66 -4.00 2.13 10.28
C LYS A 66 -4.75 3.44 10.37
N ALA A 67 -6.08 3.37 10.38
CA ALA A 67 -6.93 4.55 10.46
C ALA A 67 -8.18 4.22 11.27
N GLU A 68 -8.71 5.21 11.97
CA GLU A 68 -9.97 5.05 12.70
C GLU A 68 -11.04 5.98 12.11
N ARG A 69 -12.23 5.43 11.91
CA ARG A 69 -13.41 6.21 11.59
C ARG A 69 -14.43 6.05 12.70
N ALA A 70 -14.69 7.15 13.39
CA ALA A 70 -15.73 7.21 14.40
C ALA A 70 -16.93 8.00 13.87
N TRP A 71 -18.13 7.50 14.17
CA TRP A 71 -19.35 8.26 13.96
C TRP A 71 -19.72 8.99 15.25
N ALA A 72 -19.56 10.31 15.25
CA ALA A 72 -20.00 11.19 16.33
C ALA A 72 -21.53 11.37 16.26
N ARG A 73 -22.28 10.37 16.72
CA ARG A 73 -23.74 10.45 16.92
C ARG A 73 -24.06 10.79 18.37
N ASP A 74 -25.16 11.49 18.58
CA ASP A 74 -25.70 11.70 19.93
C ASP A 74 -26.45 10.46 20.41
N GLN A 75 -26.57 10.28 21.73
CA GLN A 75 -27.26 9.11 22.30
C GLN A 75 -28.76 9.10 21.99
N GLU A 76 -29.33 10.27 21.71
CA GLU A 76 -30.75 10.45 21.40
C GLU A 76 -31.06 10.25 19.90
N ASP A 77 -30.05 10.07 19.06
CA ASP A 77 -30.23 9.90 17.60
C ASP A 77 -30.88 8.55 17.26
N GLU A 78 -32.04 8.59 16.57
CA GLU A 78 -32.64 7.40 15.97
C GLU A 78 -31.90 7.02 14.68
N VAL A 79 -31.15 5.91 14.71
CA VAL A 79 -30.46 5.40 13.52
C VAL A 79 -31.44 4.72 12.56
N LEU A 80 -31.77 5.42 11.48
CA LEU A 80 -32.61 4.87 10.42
C LEU A 80 -31.82 3.91 9.50
N ILE A 81 -30.61 4.30 9.09
CA ILE A 81 -29.73 3.59 8.15
C ILE A 81 -28.25 3.78 8.57
N SER A 82 -27.43 2.74 8.47
CA SER A 82 -26.00 2.78 8.82
C SER A 82 -25.17 1.91 7.86
N GLU A 83 -24.87 2.42 6.68
CA GLU A 83 -24.12 1.70 5.63
C GLU A 83 -22.63 2.04 5.61
N ARG A 84 -22.26 3.19 6.19
CA ARG A 84 -20.88 3.67 6.22
C ARG A 84 -20.05 2.81 7.17
N PRO A 85 -18.96 2.16 6.71
CA PRO A 85 -18.07 1.41 7.60
C PRO A 85 -17.51 2.32 8.70
N GLN A 86 -17.48 1.81 9.94
CA GLN A 86 -16.96 2.46 11.14
C GLN A 86 -15.93 1.56 11.82
N GLY A 87 -15.11 2.14 12.69
CA GLY A 87 -14.10 1.43 13.48
C GLY A 87 -12.69 1.59 12.93
N VAL A 88 -11.83 0.62 13.24
CA VAL A 88 -10.41 0.63 12.87
C VAL A 88 -10.23 -0.12 11.56
N PHE A 89 -9.53 0.52 10.63
CA PHE A 89 -9.14 -0.02 9.34
C PHE A 89 -7.64 -0.23 9.34
N THR A 90 -7.19 -1.39 8.86
CA THR A 90 -5.76 -1.70 8.74
C THR A 90 -5.47 -2.26 7.35
N ARG A 91 -4.43 -1.73 6.71
CA ARG A 91 -3.93 -2.23 5.43
C ARG A 91 -2.41 -2.35 5.49
N GLN A 92 -1.91 -3.47 4.99
CA GLN A 92 -0.47 -3.72 4.90
C GLN A 92 -0.04 -3.82 3.44
N LEU A 93 1.10 -3.21 3.13
CA LEU A 93 1.76 -3.27 1.83
C LEU A 93 3.17 -3.80 2.02
N PHE A 94 3.52 -4.85 1.27
CA PHE A 94 4.90 -5.30 1.15
C PHE A 94 5.61 -4.41 0.13
N LEU A 95 6.59 -3.65 0.60
CA LEU A 95 7.42 -2.79 -0.21
C LEU A 95 8.62 -3.59 -0.72
N GLY A 96 9.00 -3.35 -1.98
CA GLY A 96 10.21 -3.95 -2.54
C GLY A 96 11.47 -3.31 -1.95
N GLU A 97 12.57 -4.06 -1.90
CA GLU A 97 13.89 -3.55 -1.43
C GLU A 97 14.45 -2.40 -2.30
N SER A 98 13.86 -2.19 -3.47
CA SER A 98 14.21 -1.09 -4.36
C SER A 98 13.58 0.25 -3.99
N LEU A 99 12.70 0.29 -2.98
CA LEU A 99 12.06 1.51 -2.51
C LEU A 99 12.82 2.08 -1.31
N ASP A 100 12.94 3.40 -1.26
CA ASP A 100 13.49 4.11 -0.12
C ASP A 100 12.36 4.40 0.88
N THR A 101 12.29 3.56 1.91
CA THR A 101 11.26 3.66 2.95
C THR A 101 11.50 4.77 3.95
N ASP A 102 12.70 5.35 3.98
CA ASP A 102 13.04 6.44 4.90
C ASP A 102 12.54 7.80 4.36
N ALA A 103 12.27 7.87 3.06
CA ALA A 103 11.79 9.06 2.35
C ALA A 103 10.32 8.96 1.91
N ILE A 104 9.47 8.27 2.68
CA ILE A 104 8.03 8.19 2.40
C ILE A 104 7.37 9.54 2.67
N GLU A 105 6.67 10.06 1.67
CA GLU A 105 5.80 11.23 1.81
C GLU A 105 4.34 10.79 1.92
N ALA A 106 3.60 11.38 2.86
CA ALA A 106 2.18 11.14 3.04
C ALA A 106 1.40 12.46 2.95
N ASN A 107 0.35 12.48 2.14
CA ASN A 107 -0.58 13.60 2.03
C ASN A 107 -2.02 13.10 2.14
N TYR A 108 -2.85 13.83 2.87
CA TYR A 108 -4.26 13.51 3.00
C TYR A 108 -5.10 14.69 2.53
N ASP A 109 -5.83 14.50 1.43
CA ASP A 109 -6.74 15.51 0.87
C ASP A 109 -8.07 14.85 0.53
N LYS A 110 -9.17 15.54 0.88
CA LYS A 110 -10.55 15.15 0.52
C LYS A 110 -10.91 13.67 0.79
N GLY A 111 -10.37 13.09 1.86
CA GLY A 111 -10.67 11.71 2.23
C GLY A 111 -9.84 10.66 1.49
N VAL A 112 -8.77 11.07 0.80
CA VAL A 112 -7.82 10.17 0.13
C VAL A 112 -6.44 10.38 0.74
N LEU A 113 -5.85 9.30 1.25
CA LEU A 113 -4.46 9.27 1.67
C LEU A 113 -3.58 8.88 0.48
N THR A 114 -2.68 9.77 0.10
CA THR A 114 -1.67 9.57 -0.94
C THR A 114 -0.32 9.32 -0.29
N LEU A 115 0.29 8.18 -0.58
CA LEU A 115 1.65 7.84 -0.18
C LEU A 115 2.55 7.86 -1.42
N THR A 116 3.68 8.54 -1.33
CA THR A 116 4.69 8.60 -2.38
C THR A 116 6.01 8.08 -1.83
N ILE A 117 6.55 7.04 -2.45
CA ILE A 117 7.76 6.35 -2.01
C ILE A 117 8.78 6.40 -3.16
N PRO A 118 9.91 7.10 -3.02
CA PRO A 118 10.92 7.14 -4.05
C PRO A 118 11.62 5.78 -4.21
N VAL A 119 12.13 5.53 -5.41
CA VAL A 119 13.01 4.39 -5.68
C VAL A 119 14.39 4.71 -5.12
N ALA A 120 14.94 3.81 -4.32
CA ALA A 120 16.25 3.96 -3.71
C ALA A 120 17.34 4.18 -4.78
N GLU A 121 18.25 5.13 -4.54
CA GLU A 121 19.33 5.46 -5.48
C GLU A 121 20.16 4.24 -5.87
N GLN A 122 20.45 3.36 -4.90
CA GLN A 122 21.18 2.10 -5.11
C GLN A 122 20.45 1.09 -6.00
N ALA A 123 19.13 1.19 -6.11
CA ALA A 123 18.32 0.33 -6.96
C ALA A 123 18.16 0.89 -8.38
N LYS A 124 18.65 2.10 -8.66
CA LYS A 124 18.63 2.66 -10.01
C LYS A 124 19.57 1.88 -10.93
N PRO A 125 19.18 1.63 -12.19
CA PRO A 125 20.01 0.88 -13.13
C PRO A 125 21.37 1.54 -13.32
N ARG A 126 22.45 0.83 -13.00
CA ARG A 126 23.82 1.28 -13.26
C ARG A 126 24.36 0.64 -14.55
N ARG A 127 24.98 1.43 -15.41
CA ARG A 127 25.66 0.93 -16.62
C ARG A 127 26.92 0.17 -16.20
N VAL A 128 27.02 -1.09 -16.60
CA VAL A 128 28.24 -1.89 -16.43
C VAL A 128 29.03 -1.81 -17.74
N ALA A 129 30.23 -1.24 -17.70
CA ALA A 129 31.13 -1.24 -18.84
C ALA A 129 31.86 -2.59 -18.94
N ILE A 130 31.92 -3.16 -20.14
CA ILE A 130 32.71 -4.37 -20.42
C ILE A 130 34.11 -3.93 -20.84
N SER A 131 35.12 -4.24 -20.03
CA SER A 131 36.52 -4.04 -20.41
C SER A 131 37.02 -5.24 -21.22
N GLY A 132 37.28 -5.05 -22.51
CA GLY A 132 37.94 -6.05 -23.35
C GLY A 132 39.46 -5.93 -23.27
N GLN A 133 40.16 -6.97 -22.81
CA GLN A 133 41.59 -7.13 -23.06
C GLN A 133 41.78 -7.60 -24.50
N SER A 134 42.15 -6.68 -25.39
CA SER A 134 42.66 -7.03 -26.71
C SER A 134 44.15 -7.39 -26.61
N ASN A 135 44.48 -8.60 -26.18
CA ASN A 135 45.78 -9.20 -26.50
C ASN A 135 45.58 -10.03 -27.78
N GLY A 136 45.89 -9.41 -28.92
CA GLY A 136 45.92 -10.07 -30.23
C GLY A 136 47.00 -11.16 -30.30
N PRO A 137 46.94 -12.05 -31.30
CA PRO A 137 47.87 -13.17 -31.43
C PRO A 137 49.27 -12.68 -31.78
N THR A 138 50.25 -12.92 -30.90
CA THR A 138 51.67 -12.75 -31.22
C THR A 138 52.11 -13.91 -32.10
N THR A 139 52.35 -13.64 -33.39
CA THR A 139 53.03 -14.56 -34.31
C THR A 139 54.44 -14.83 -33.80
N VAL A 140 54.75 -16.10 -33.54
CA VAL A 140 56.11 -16.55 -33.20
C VAL A 140 56.80 -16.97 -34.48
N GLU A 141 57.77 -16.17 -34.95
CA GLU A 141 58.66 -16.55 -36.05
C GLU A 141 59.67 -17.60 -35.57
N ALA A 142 59.70 -18.75 -36.24
CA ALA A 142 60.72 -19.77 -36.04
C ALA A 142 62.02 -19.37 -36.76
N LYS A 143 63.10 -19.14 -36.02
CA LYS A 143 64.45 -19.13 -36.59
C LYS A 143 64.92 -20.57 -36.79
N SER A 144 65.02 -20.98 -38.04
CA SER A 144 65.77 -22.17 -38.46
C SER A 144 67.26 -21.92 -38.27
N SER A 145 67.91 -22.75 -37.44
CA SER A 145 69.37 -22.85 -37.32
C SER A 145 69.81 -24.07 -38.11
N ALA A 146 70.37 -23.86 -39.30
CA ALA A 146 71.06 -24.91 -40.06
C ALA A 146 72.53 -24.95 -39.65
N ALA A 147 73.00 -26.16 -39.39
CA ALA A 147 74.40 -26.54 -39.26
C ALA A 147 75.07 -26.63 -40.65
#